data_AF-A0A9E5Q2N9-F1
#
_entry.id   AF-A0A9E5Q2N9-F1
#
_cell.length_a   1.000
_cell.length_b   1.000
_cell.length_c   1.000
_cell.angle_alpha   90.00
_cell.angle_beta   90.00
_cell.angle_gamma   90.00
#
_symmetry.space_group_name_H-M   'P 1'
#
loop_
_entity.id
_entity.type
_entity.pdbx_description
1 polymer ?
#
loop_
_entity_poly.entity_id
_entity_poly.type
_entity_poly.pdbx_seq_one_letter_code
_entity_poly.pdbx_strand_id
1 'polypeptide(L)' 'LVTAVLLYAMRCLAEGDQHALRAMQFGPKEIEALRELNLADLYRVGALQAHCLSIAL' A
#
# COMPACT_ATOMS: atom_id res chain seq x y z
N LEU A 1 0.57 4.36 8.99
CA LEU A 1 1.67 4.84 8.12
C LEU A 1 1.99 3.83 7.01
N VAL A 2 2.36 2.59 7.34
CA VAL A 2 2.70 1.54 6.35
C VAL A 2 1.59 1.28 5.32
N THR A 3 0.34 1.14 5.75
CA THR A 3 -0.81 0.92 4.86
C THR A 3 -0.99 2.05 3.84
N ALA A 4 -0.81 3.31 4.26
CA ALA A 4 -0.94 4.45 3.36
C ALA A 4 0.17 4.48 2.30
N VAL A 5 1.39 4.11 2.69
CA VAL A 5 2.53 3.98 1.75
C VAL A 5 2.27 2.85 0.75
N LEU A 6 1.76 1.70 1.19
CA LEU A 6 1.42 0.58 0.31
C LEU A 6 0.29 0.92 -0.65
N LEU A 7 -0.77 1.59 -0.18
CA LEU A 7 -1.87 2.05 -1.03
C LEU A 7 -1.39 3.05 -2.08
N TYR A 8 -0.51 3.97 -1.69
CA TYR A 8 0.10 4.93 -2.62
C TYR A 8 0.98 4.22 -3.64
N ALA A 9 1.83 3.27 -3.22
CA ALA A 9 2.67 2.49 -4.12
C ALA A 9 1.86 1.65 -5.12
N MET A 10 0.76 1.01 -4.68
CA MET A 10 -0.14 0.30 -5.59
C MET A 10 -0.82 1.24 -6.59
N ARG A 11 -1.18 2.45 -6.17
CA ARG A 11 -1.72 3.46 -7.10
C ARG A 11 -0.69 3.86 -8.15
N CYS A 12 0.54 4.18 -7.75
CA CYS A 12 1.63 4.47 -8.68
C CYS A 12 1.88 3.32 -9.66
N LEU A 13 1.81 2.07 -9.17
CA LEU A 13 1.92 0.89 -10.03
C LEU A 13 0.79 0.79 -11.06
N ALA A 14 -0.45 1.05 -10.66
CA ALA A 14 -1.61 1.02 -11.56
C ALA A 14 -1.58 2.16 -12.61
N GLU A 15 -1.10 3.34 -12.23
CA GLU A 15 -0.93 4.50 -13.12
C GLU A 15 0.34 4.39 -14.01
N GLY A 16 1.19 3.39 -13.78
CA GLY A 16 2.45 3.22 -14.50
C GLY A 16 3.55 4.21 -14.08
N ASP A 17 3.40 4.88 -12.95
CA ASP A 17 4.36 5.86 -12.42
C ASP A 17 5.59 5.17 -11.80
N GLN A 18 6.49 4.73 -12.67
CA GLN A 18 7.77 4.13 -12.31
C GLN A 18 8.74 5.14 -11.65
N HIS A 19 8.51 6.45 -11.80
CA HIS A 19 9.36 7.45 -11.16
C HIS A 19 9.06 7.53 -9.67
N ALA A 20 7.77 7.58 -9.29
CA ALA A 20 7.36 7.56 -7.89
C ALA A 20 7.79 6.27 -7.17
N LEU A 21 7.63 5.10 -7.82
CA LEU A 21 8.08 3.82 -7.25
C LEU A 21 9.58 3.82 -6.97
N ARG A 22 10.40 4.32 -7.91
CA ARG A 22 11.85 4.45 -7.69
C ARG A 22 12.22 5.47 -6.62
N ALA A 23 11.49 6.59 -6.52
CA ALA A 23 11.70 7.57 -5.46
C ALA A 23 11.40 6.98 -4.06
N MET A 24 10.44 6.05 -4.00
CA MET A 24 10.14 5.24 -2.80
C MET A 24 11.08 4.04 -2.60
N GLN A 25 12.10 3.88 -3.45
CA GLN A 25 13.08 2.79 -3.42
C GLN A 25 12.48 1.40 -3.65
N PHE A 26 11.35 1.30 -4.35
CA PHE A 26 10.83 0.00 -4.81
C PHE A 26 11.70 -0.53 -5.95
N GLY A 27 12.35 -1.65 -5.71
CA GLY A 27 13.07 -2.41 -6.72
C GLY A 27 12.16 -3.37 -7.49
N PRO A 28 12.72 -4.12 -8.45
CA PRO A 28 11.94 -5.05 -9.28
C PRO A 28 11.18 -6.10 -8.46
N LYS A 29 11.80 -6.63 -7.40
CA LYS A 29 11.19 -7.64 -6.52
C LYS A 29 10.04 -7.06 -5.71
N GLU A 30 10.19 -5.85 -5.19
CA GLU A 30 9.15 -5.18 -4.43
C GLU A 30 7.98 -4.81 -5.35
N ILE A 31 8.25 -4.45 -6.62
CA ILE A 31 7.22 -4.20 -7.63
C ILE A 31 6.47 -5.48 -7.98
N GLU A 32 7.16 -6.61 -8.15
CA GLU A 32 6.51 -7.92 -8.35
C GLU A 32 5.62 -8.28 -7.16
N ALA A 33 6.11 -8.12 -5.93
CA ALA A 33 5.31 -8.34 -4.72
C ALA A 33 4.09 -7.40 -4.64
N LEU A 34 4.23 -6.13 -5.05
CA LEU A 34 3.10 -5.20 -5.15
C LEU A 34 2.04 -5.65 -6.16
N ARG A 35 2.42 -6.37 -7.24
CA ARG A 35 1.46 -6.90 -8.22
C ARG A 35 0.69 -8.10 -7.69
N GLU A 36 1.32 -8.88 -6.82
CA GLU A 36 0.69 -10.03 -6.16
C GLU A 36 -0.18 -9.62 -4.96
N LEU A 37 0.00 -8.41 -4.43
CA LEU A 37 -0.83 -7.89 -3.36
C LEU A 37 -2.28 -7.69 -3.82
N ASN A 38 -3.18 -8.40 -3.15
CA ASN A 38 -4.61 -8.23 -3.33
C ASN A 38 -5.09 -6.98 -2.57
N LEU A 39 -5.65 -6.02 -3.31
CA LEU A 39 -6.26 -4.80 -2.78
C LEU A 39 -7.31 -5.08 -1.70
N ALA A 40 -8.08 -6.16 -1.83
CA ALA A 40 -9.11 -6.53 -0.87
C ALA A 40 -8.51 -6.87 0.51
N ASP A 41 -7.32 -7.46 0.54
CA ASP A 41 -6.66 -7.85 1.78
C ASP A 41 -6.00 -6.64 2.48
N LEU A 42 -5.49 -5.68 1.70
CA LEU A 42 -4.99 -4.39 2.22
C LEU A 42 -6.08 -3.53 2.86
N TYR A 43 -7.28 -3.48 2.25
CA TYR A 43 -8.42 -2.77 2.85
C TYR A 43 -8.92 -3.44 4.14
N ARG A 44 -8.92 -4.78 4.19
CA ARG A 44 -9.27 -5.52 5.42
C ARG A 44 -8.33 -5.20 6.56
N VAL A 45 -7.02 -5.16 6.31
CA VAL A 45 -6.01 -4.80 7.32
C VAL A 45 -6.20 -3.35 7.79
N GLY A 46 -6.48 -2.42 6.87
CA GLY A 46 -6.79 -1.03 7.22
C GLY A 46 -8.06 -0.88 8.08
N ALA A 47 -9.13 -1.60 7.73
CA ALA A 47 -10.38 -1.60 8.49
C ALA A 47 -10.23 -2.23 9.88
N LEU A 48 -9.48 -3.33 10.00
CA LEU A 48 -9.13 -3.95 11.30
C LEU A 48 -8.32 -2.98 12.18
N GLN A 49 -7.36 -2.27 11.60
CA GLN A 49 -6.56 -1.29 12.33
C GLN A 49 -7.41 -0.09 12.79
N ALA A 50 -8.37 0.36 11.99
CA ALA A 50 -9.33 1.41 12.36
C ALA A 50 -10.28 0.95 13.48
N HIS A 51 -10.69 -0.32 13.51
CA HIS A 51 -11.51 -0.86 14.59
C HIS A 51 -10.76 -0.96 15.92
N CYS A 52 -9.44 -1.24 15.89
CA CYS A 52 -8.59 -1.23 17.09
C CYS A 52 -8.20 0.18 17.55
N LEU A 53 -8.52 1.23 16.79
CA LEU A 53 -8.29 2.62 17.15
C LEU A 53 -9.59 3.25 17.71
N SER A 54 -10.15 2.63 18.74
CA SER A 54 -11.20 3.28 19.56
C SER A 54 -10.54 4.37 20.41
N ILE A 55 -10.27 5.52 19.81
CA ILE A 55 -9.95 6.73 20.56
C ILE A 55 -11.27 7.18 21.18
N ALA A 56 -11.45 6.94 22.48
CA ALA A 56 -12.44 7.64 23.27
C ALA A 56 -12.07 9.13 23.26
N LEU A 57 -12.93 9.95 22.65
CA LEU A 57 -12.93 11.40 22.80
C LEU A 57 -13.50 11.78 24.17
#